data_AF-A0A537ZK88-F1
#
_entry.id   AF-A0A537ZK88-F1
#
_cell.length_a   1.000
_cell.length_b   1.000
_cell.length_c   1.000
_cell.angle_alpha   90.00
_cell.angle_beta   90.00
_cell.angle_gamma   90.00
#
_symmetry.space_group_name_H-M   'P 1'
#
loop_
_entity.id
_entity.type
_entity.pdbx_description
1 polymer ?
#
loop_
_entity_poly.entity_id
_entity_poly.type
_entity_poly.pdbx_seq_one_letter_code
_entity_poly.pdbx_strand_id
1 'polypeptide(L)'
;MSAFGGGVAPVHPSHVALKPGRVMLRFTSRIWGLMDRGGAMPLVTAFNLRREDPLSEIEEALRHALISAPALEINEYEVDLVPVYEPDGFRATVARINVDLWELPTRTKDALQDLATRVARAFQSVVGEERKVKVVIRPYDVEKAGWVSF
;
A
#
# COMPACT_ATOMS: atom_id res chain seq x y z
N MET A 1 10.65 23.52 -70.38
CA MET A 1 11.82 23.69 -69.49
C MET A 1 11.34 24.36 -68.21
N SER A 2 11.77 23.80 -67.08
CA SER A 2 11.78 24.21 -65.66
C SER A 2 11.45 25.69 -65.34
N ALA A 3 10.94 26.13 -64.18
CA ALA A 3 10.99 25.58 -62.81
C ALA A 3 10.20 26.48 -61.81
N PHE A 4 9.74 25.91 -60.69
CA PHE A 4 9.50 26.45 -59.31
C PHE A 4 8.67 27.75 -59.10
N GLY A 5 7.81 27.92 -58.09
CA GLY A 5 7.54 27.20 -56.84
C GLY A 5 7.17 28.25 -55.76
N GLY A 6 6.10 28.03 -54.97
CA GLY A 6 5.72 28.97 -53.91
C GLY A 6 4.34 28.73 -53.28
N GLY A 7 3.97 27.47 -53.00
CA GLY A 7 2.79 27.15 -52.20
C GLY A 7 3.12 27.22 -50.71
N VAL A 8 2.36 28.02 -49.96
CA VAL A 8 2.39 28.03 -48.49
C VAL A 8 1.38 26.99 -48.01
N ALA A 9 1.88 25.84 -47.51
CA ALA A 9 1.07 24.86 -46.81
C ALA A 9 1.33 24.98 -45.29
N PRO A 10 0.28 24.92 -44.44
CA PRO A 10 0.46 25.02 -43.01
C PRO A 10 1.18 23.77 -42.46
N VAL A 11 2.16 24.01 -41.60
CA VAL A 11 2.96 22.98 -40.93
C VAL A 11 2.07 22.25 -39.93
N HIS A 12 1.71 21.01 -40.23
CA HIS A 12 1.06 20.10 -39.28
C HIS A 12 2.13 19.51 -38.36
N PRO A 13 2.00 19.55 -37.02
CA PRO A 13 2.95 18.89 -36.15
C PRO A 13 2.73 17.37 -36.23
N SER A 14 3.75 16.68 -36.74
CA SER A 14 3.88 15.23 -36.69
C SER A 14 3.96 14.80 -35.22
N HIS A 15 2.84 14.34 -34.67
CA HIS A 15 2.86 13.57 -33.41
C HIS A 15 3.64 12.28 -33.65
N VAL A 16 4.89 12.25 -33.23
CA VAL A 16 5.62 11.00 -33.01
C VAL A 16 4.93 10.32 -31.82
N ALA A 17 4.00 9.42 -32.13
CA ALA A 17 3.41 8.55 -31.13
C ALA A 17 4.49 7.58 -30.62
N LEU A 18 5.11 7.94 -29.50
CA LEU A 18 5.79 6.98 -28.64
C LEU A 18 4.75 5.93 -28.24
N LYS A 19 4.84 4.73 -28.81
CA LYS A 19 4.02 3.59 -28.36
C LYS A 19 4.36 3.35 -26.88
N PRO A 20 3.42 3.53 -25.93
CA PRO A 20 3.66 3.09 -24.58
C PRO A 20 3.74 1.56 -24.62
N GLY A 21 4.82 1.02 -24.09
CA GLY A 21 5.02 -0.42 -24.00
C GLY A 21 3.81 -1.09 -23.37
N ARG A 22 3.26 -2.09 -24.08
CA ARG A 22 2.07 -2.90 -23.72
C ARG A 22 2.16 -3.66 -22.39
N VAL A 23 3.22 -3.47 -21.62
CA VAL A 23 3.50 -4.24 -20.40
C VAL A 23 2.88 -3.57 -19.16
N MET A 24 2.75 -2.24 -19.15
CA MET A 24 2.33 -1.48 -17.95
C MET A 24 0.81 -1.46 -17.70
N LEU A 25 -0.01 -1.86 -18.69
CA LEU A 25 -1.47 -1.73 -18.66
C LEU A 25 -2.23 -3.00 -18.26
N ARG A 26 -1.59 -4.18 -18.24
CA ARG A 26 -2.28 -5.44 -17.92
C ARG A 26 -2.32 -5.76 -16.43
N PHE A 27 -1.30 -5.35 -15.67
CA PHE A 27 -1.23 -5.60 -14.23
C PHE A 27 -2.10 -4.61 -13.45
N THR A 28 -2.10 -3.35 -13.86
CA THR A 28 -2.87 -2.29 -13.20
C THR A 28 -4.37 -2.53 -13.33
N SER A 29 -4.91 -2.79 -14.54
CA SER A 29 -6.37 -2.91 -14.73
C SER A 29 -7.04 -4.05 -13.95
N ARG A 30 -6.30 -5.11 -13.60
CA ARG A 30 -6.84 -6.25 -12.82
C ARG A 30 -6.95 -5.94 -11.33
N ILE A 31 -5.98 -5.24 -10.76
CA ILE A 31 -5.98 -4.89 -9.33
C ILE A 31 -7.05 -3.83 -9.05
N TRP A 32 -7.24 -2.86 -9.96
CA TRP A 32 -8.37 -1.94 -9.90
C TRP A 32 -9.72 -2.67 -9.97
N GLY A 33 -9.85 -3.69 -10.85
CA GLY A 33 -11.04 -4.53 -10.90
C GLY A 33 -11.24 -5.50 -9.73
N LEU A 34 -10.22 -5.70 -8.88
CA LEU A 34 -10.27 -6.45 -7.61
C LEU A 34 -10.64 -5.52 -6.45
N MET A 35 -10.14 -4.28 -6.44
CA MET A 35 -10.55 -3.21 -5.52
C MET A 35 -12.05 -2.89 -5.67
N ASP A 36 -12.56 -2.83 -6.92
CA ASP A 36 -13.99 -2.67 -7.22
C ASP A 36 -14.88 -3.83 -6.70
N ARG A 37 -14.29 -4.98 -6.34
CA ARG A 37 -15.00 -6.16 -5.79
C ARG A 37 -14.98 -6.23 -4.26
N GLY A 38 -14.59 -5.15 -3.57
CA GLY A 38 -14.69 -5.06 -2.11
C GLY A 38 -13.56 -5.74 -1.34
N GLY A 39 -12.41 -6.00 -1.97
CA GLY A 39 -11.21 -6.48 -1.29
C GLY A 39 -10.41 -5.36 -0.67
N ALA A 40 -10.86 -4.81 0.46
CA ALA A 40 -10.13 -3.79 1.19
C ALA A 40 -8.77 -4.34 1.65
N MET A 41 -7.69 -3.76 1.14
CA MET A 41 -6.32 -4.00 1.60
C MET A 41 -5.55 -2.67 1.64
N PRO A 42 -4.73 -2.41 2.68
CA PRO A 42 -4.23 -3.38 3.66
C PRO A 42 -5.18 -3.73 4.80
N LEU A 43 -5.16 -5.02 5.18
CA LEU A 43 -5.60 -5.45 6.49
C LEU A 43 -4.45 -5.32 7.48
N VAL A 44 -4.67 -4.57 8.55
CA VAL A 44 -3.71 -4.33 9.62
C VAL A 44 -4.20 -5.05 10.86
N THR A 45 -3.43 -5.99 11.39
CA THR A 45 -3.76 -6.63 12.68
C THR A 45 -2.71 -6.28 13.72
N ALA A 46 -3.13 -5.59 14.77
CA ALA A 46 -2.27 -5.20 15.89
C ALA A 46 -2.54 -6.08 17.10
N PHE A 47 -1.62 -6.99 17.40
CA PHE A 47 -1.69 -7.94 18.51
C PHE A 47 -0.98 -7.41 19.75
N ASN A 48 -1.44 -7.91 20.90
CA ASN A 48 -0.90 -7.62 22.22
C ASN A 48 -0.97 -6.13 22.57
N LEU A 49 -2.05 -5.49 22.15
CA LEU A 49 -2.38 -4.15 22.61
C LEU A 49 -2.79 -4.21 24.08
N ARG A 50 -2.38 -3.21 24.85
CA ARG A 50 -2.80 -3.04 26.24
C ARG A 50 -4.18 -2.40 26.29
N ARG A 51 -4.88 -2.51 27.42
CA ARG A 51 -6.21 -1.91 27.56
C ARG A 51 -6.19 -0.39 27.58
N GLU A 52 -5.08 0.17 28.04
CA GLU A 52 -4.80 1.60 28.10
C GLU A 52 -4.23 2.18 26.79
N ASP A 53 -3.89 1.35 25.80
CA ASP A 53 -3.37 1.82 24.52
C ASP A 53 -4.48 2.65 23.79
N PRO A 54 -4.18 3.87 23.32
CA PRO A 54 -5.19 4.75 22.70
C PRO A 54 -5.50 4.29 21.27
N LEU A 55 -6.50 3.39 21.13
CA LEU A 55 -6.79 2.71 19.86
C LEU A 55 -7.03 3.66 18.69
N SER A 56 -7.79 4.73 18.87
CA SER A 56 -8.11 5.69 17.80
C SER A 56 -6.86 6.40 17.29
N GLU A 57 -5.95 6.78 18.18
CA GLU A 57 -4.68 7.43 17.83
C GLU A 57 -3.73 6.45 17.15
N ILE A 58 -3.72 5.18 17.60
CA ILE A 58 -2.98 4.11 16.93
C ILE A 58 -3.51 3.91 15.51
N GLU A 59 -4.83 3.82 15.34
CA GLU A 59 -5.47 3.66 14.03
C GLU A 59 -5.07 4.79 13.07
N GLU A 60 -5.21 6.03 13.51
CA GLU A 60 -4.85 7.21 12.74
C GLU A 60 -3.35 7.19 12.37
N ALA A 61 -2.47 6.98 13.34
CA ALA A 61 -1.02 6.96 13.12
C ALA A 61 -0.60 5.85 12.15
N LEU A 62 -1.16 4.64 12.29
CA LEU A 62 -0.86 3.52 11.39
C LEU A 62 -1.39 3.78 9.98
N ARG A 63 -2.60 4.35 9.84
CA ARG A 63 -3.17 4.76 8.55
C ARG A 63 -2.26 5.76 7.85
N HIS A 64 -1.85 6.82 8.55
CA HIS A 64 -0.91 7.82 8.01
C HIS A 64 0.44 7.21 7.61
N ALA A 65 0.98 6.30 8.42
CA ALA A 65 2.24 5.63 8.11
C ALA A 65 2.14 4.81 6.81
N LEU A 66 1.02 4.09 6.62
CA LEU A 66 0.79 3.25 5.46
C LEU A 66 0.70 4.06 4.16
N ILE A 67 -0.01 5.18 4.18
CA ILE A 67 -0.16 6.05 2.99
C ILE A 67 1.05 6.96 2.75
N SER A 68 1.96 7.09 3.73
CA SER A 68 3.20 7.89 3.58
C SER A 68 4.21 7.30 2.58
N ALA A 69 3.95 6.10 2.07
CA ALA A 69 4.75 5.42 1.06
C ALA A 69 3.99 5.36 -0.28
N PRO A 70 3.88 6.48 -1.02
CA PRO A 70 3.01 6.57 -2.20
C PRO A 70 3.39 5.60 -3.32
N ALA A 71 4.65 5.20 -3.41
CA ALA A 71 5.13 4.20 -4.37
C ALA A 71 4.50 2.81 -4.19
N LEU A 72 3.88 2.54 -3.04
CA LEU A 72 3.22 1.27 -2.73
C LEU A 72 1.73 1.26 -3.10
N GLU A 73 1.19 2.39 -3.60
CA GLU A 73 -0.19 2.50 -4.10
C GLU A 73 -1.22 1.99 -3.08
N ILE A 74 -1.09 2.40 -1.82
CA ILE A 74 -2.04 2.05 -0.75
C ILE A 74 -3.15 3.11 -0.73
N ASN A 75 -4.40 2.67 -0.86
CA ASN A 75 -5.58 3.50 -0.74
C ASN A 75 -5.95 3.70 0.74
N GLU A 76 -6.12 4.96 1.18
CA GLU A 76 -6.44 5.28 2.57
C GLU A 76 -7.78 4.69 3.04
N TYR A 77 -8.75 4.58 2.12
CA TYR A 77 -10.10 4.08 2.39
C TYR A 77 -10.15 2.56 2.54
N GLU A 78 -9.07 1.86 2.18
CA GLU A 78 -8.97 0.40 2.24
C GLU A 78 -8.16 -0.11 3.43
N VAL A 79 -7.60 0.80 4.24
CA VAL A 79 -6.88 0.43 5.46
C VAL A 79 -7.90 0.08 6.54
N ASP A 80 -7.93 -1.21 6.91
CA ASP A 80 -8.74 -1.75 8.00
C ASP A 80 -7.84 -2.18 9.17
N LEU A 81 -8.10 -1.67 10.38
CA LEU A 81 -7.36 -2.03 11.58
C LEU A 81 -8.19 -2.97 12.46
N VAL A 82 -7.62 -4.15 12.72
CA VAL A 82 -8.15 -5.13 13.67
C VAL A 82 -7.29 -5.12 14.94
N PRO A 83 -7.73 -4.46 16.02
CA PRO A 83 -7.04 -4.48 17.29
C PRO A 83 -7.29 -5.81 18.02
N VAL A 84 -6.21 -6.42 18.55
CA VAL A 84 -6.27 -7.62 19.37
C VAL A 84 -5.55 -7.34 20.68
N TYR A 85 -6.33 -7.20 21.75
CA TYR A 85 -5.82 -6.97 23.10
C TYR A 85 -5.04 -8.17 23.63
N GLU A 86 -4.07 -7.90 24.50
CA GLU A 86 -3.42 -8.95 25.28
C GLU A 86 -4.45 -9.69 26.16
N PRO A 87 -4.43 -11.03 26.19
CA PRO A 87 -5.31 -11.79 27.07
C PRO A 87 -4.99 -11.56 28.55
N ASP A 88 -6.01 -11.61 29.40
CA ASP A 88 -5.84 -11.48 30.84
C ASP A 88 -4.88 -12.56 31.39
N GLY A 89 -3.94 -12.15 32.26
CA GLY A 89 -2.93 -13.04 32.84
C GLY A 89 -1.77 -13.40 31.89
N PHE A 90 -1.81 -12.98 30.62
CA PHE A 90 -0.70 -13.08 29.70
C PHE A 90 0.13 -11.79 29.72
N ARG A 91 1.45 -11.90 29.77
CA ARG A 91 2.36 -10.74 29.76
C ARG A 91 3.12 -10.69 28.45
N ALA A 92 2.51 -10.09 27.44
CA ALA A 92 3.17 -9.89 26.17
C ALA A 92 4.27 -8.83 26.32
N THR A 93 5.51 -9.18 25.93
CA THR A 93 6.65 -8.25 25.98
C THR A 93 6.81 -7.44 24.70
N VAL A 94 6.12 -7.83 23.62
CA VAL A 94 6.25 -7.24 22.28
C VAL A 94 4.87 -7.14 21.63
N ALA A 95 4.49 -5.93 21.21
CA ALA A 95 3.35 -5.71 20.32
C ALA A 95 3.69 -6.21 18.91
N ARG A 96 2.73 -6.79 18.20
CA ARG A 96 2.98 -7.26 16.83
C ARG A 96 1.98 -6.66 15.87
N ILE A 97 2.48 -6.03 14.81
CA ILE A 97 1.65 -5.48 13.75
C ILE A 97 1.88 -6.30 12.49
N ASN A 98 0.84 -6.97 12.02
CA ASN A 98 0.83 -7.60 10.72
C ASN A 98 0.16 -6.63 9.73
N VAL A 99 0.77 -6.42 8.57
CA VAL A 99 0.20 -5.66 7.47
C VAL A 99 0.10 -6.59 6.28
N ASP A 100 -1.11 -7.00 5.95
CA ASP A 100 -1.41 -7.86 4.83
C ASP A 100 -1.74 -6.97 3.61
N LEU A 101 -1.12 -7.24 2.46
CA LEU A 101 -1.17 -6.39 1.26
C LEU A 101 -1.22 -7.25 0.00
N TRP A 102 -1.73 -6.73 -1.11
CA TRP A 102 -1.53 -7.37 -2.41
C TRP A 102 -0.09 -7.28 -2.90
N GLU A 103 0.38 -8.28 -3.64
CA GLU A 103 1.67 -8.18 -4.31
C GLU A 103 1.60 -7.20 -5.48
N LEU A 104 2.61 -6.32 -5.60
CA LEU A 104 2.81 -5.41 -6.72
C LEU A 104 4.29 -5.38 -7.09
N PRO A 105 4.65 -5.17 -8.36
CA PRO A 105 6.05 -5.05 -8.77
C PRO A 105 6.82 -3.95 -8.02
N THR A 106 6.13 -2.88 -7.61
CA THR A 106 6.70 -1.76 -6.84
C THR A 106 6.91 -2.08 -5.36
N ARG A 107 6.26 -3.12 -4.82
CA ARG A 107 6.34 -3.57 -3.42
C ARG A 107 7.58 -4.46 -3.21
N THR A 108 8.74 -3.93 -3.55
CA THR A 108 10.04 -4.62 -3.39
C THR A 108 10.38 -4.82 -1.91
N LYS A 109 11.31 -5.74 -1.61
CA LYS A 109 11.76 -6.01 -0.23
C LYS A 109 12.14 -4.72 0.51
N ASP A 110 12.96 -3.87 -0.11
CA ASP A 110 13.46 -2.65 0.53
C ASP A 110 12.30 -1.67 0.81
N ALA A 111 11.39 -1.50 -0.15
CA ALA A 111 10.23 -0.63 0.03
C ALA A 111 9.28 -1.16 1.12
N LEU A 112 9.12 -2.48 1.23
CA LEU A 112 8.34 -3.12 2.31
C LEU A 112 9.05 -3.01 3.67
N GLN A 113 10.38 -3.08 3.73
CA GLN A 113 11.15 -2.88 4.96
C GLN A 113 11.09 -1.42 5.44
N ASP A 114 11.15 -0.47 4.51
CA ASP A 114 10.95 0.95 4.81
C ASP A 114 9.53 1.22 5.33
N LEU A 115 8.51 0.64 4.71
CA LEU A 115 7.14 0.71 5.20
C LEU A 115 7.01 0.11 6.60
N ALA A 116 7.59 -1.07 6.84
CA ALA A 116 7.56 -1.72 8.15
C ALA A 116 8.19 -0.84 9.24
N THR A 117 9.27 -0.14 8.89
CA THR A 117 9.97 0.80 9.79
C THR A 117 9.09 2.02 10.10
N ARG A 118 8.39 2.58 9.09
CA ARG A 118 7.45 3.70 9.29
C ARG A 118 6.30 3.31 10.21
N VAL A 119 5.69 2.14 9.97
CA VAL A 119 4.61 1.59 10.80
C VAL A 119 5.08 1.38 12.25
N ALA A 120 6.28 0.84 12.46
CA ALA A 120 6.83 0.65 13.79
C ALA A 120 7.00 1.98 14.54
N ARG A 121 7.56 2.99 13.86
CA ARG A 121 7.77 4.33 14.44
C ARG A 121 6.45 5.04 14.75
N ALA A 122 5.47 4.94 13.86
CA ALA A 122 4.15 5.54 14.06
C ALA A 122 3.41 4.93 15.27
N PHE A 123 3.52 3.61 15.45
CA PHE A 123 3.02 2.96 16.66
C PHE A 123 3.73 3.50 17.91
N GLN A 124 5.06 3.50 17.91
CA GLN A 124 5.85 3.95 19.07
C GLN A 124 5.68 5.43 19.39
N SER A 125 5.40 6.30 18.40
CA SER A 125 5.11 7.71 18.67
C SER A 125 3.81 7.93 19.46
N VAL A 126 2.91 6.95 19.44
CA VAL A 126 1.65 6.98 20.18
C VAL A 126 1.80 6.31 21.55
N VAL A 127 2.41 5.12 21.61
CA VAL A 127 2.44 4.30 22.83
C VAL A 127 3.73 4.41 23.66
N GLY A 128 4.71 5.17 23.20
CA GLY A 128 6.03 5.32 23.83
C GLY A 128 7.14 4.51 23.15
N GLU A 129 8.35 5.08 23.08
CA GLU A 129 9.53 4.47 22.43
C GLU A 129 10.01 3.18 23.14
N GLU A 130 9.71 3.03 24.43
CA GLU A 130 10.02 1.85 25.21
C GLU A 130 9.15 0.64 24.87
N ARG A 131 8.02 0.85 24.18
CA ARG A 131 7.18 -0.26 23.72
C ARG A 131 7.84 -0.97 22.56
N LYS A 132 8.24 -2.22 22.82
CA LYS A 132 8.77 -3.11 21.78
C LYS A 132 7.66 -3.47 20.79
N VAL A 133 7.95 -3.29 19.51
CA VAL A 133 7.04 -3.66 18.41
C VAL A 133 7.77 -4.49 17.36
N LYS A 134 7.07 -5.47 16.79
CA LYS A 134 7.49 -6.21 15.60
C LYS A 134 6.49 -6.01 14.49
N VAL A 135 6.93 -5.45 13.37
CA VAL A 135 6.10 -5.28 12.17
C VAL A 135 6.44 -6.36 11.15
N VAL A 136 5.42 -6.98 10.56
CA VAL A 136 5.57 -7.96 9.48
C VAL A 136 4.64 -7.58 8.36
N ILE A 137 5.20 -7.32 7.18
CA ILE A 137 4.43 -7.03 5.98
C ILE A 137 4.36 -8.28 5.11
N ARG A 138 3.16 -8.66 4.70
CA ARG A 138 2.90 -9.86 3.89
C ARG A 138 2.22 -9.48 2.58
N PRO A 139 2.97 -9.43 1.47
CA PRO A 139 2.38 -9.35 0.15
C PRO A 139 1.76 -10.72 -0.22
N TYR A 140 0.52 -10.70 -0.71
CA TYR A 140 -0.22 -11.85 -1.21
C TYR A 140 -0.33 -11.76 -2.74
N ASP A 141 0.09 -12.82 -3.41
CA ASP A 141 -0.22 -13.03 -4.82
C ASP A 141 -1.73 -13.25 -4.97
N VAL A 142 -2.44 -12.25 -5.51
CA VAL A 142 -3.90 -12.28 -5.64
C VAL A 142 -4.37 -13.44 -6.51
N GLU A 143 -3.60 -13.81 -7.54
CA GLU A 143 -3.98 -14.88 -8.46
C GLU A 143 -3.83 -16.27 -7.82
N LYS A 144 -3.06 -16.37 -6.73
CA LYS A 144 -2.85 -17.62 -5.96
C LYS A 144 -3.57 -17.63 -4.61
N ALA A 145 -4.08 -16.49 -4.15
CA ALA A 145 -4.77 -16.38 -2.88
C ALA A 145 -6.20 -16.93 -2.98
N GLY A 146 -6.59 -17.76 -2.01
CA GLY A 146 -7.98 -18.18 -1.83
C GLY A 146 -8.80 -17.10 -1.14
N TRP A 147 -9.15 -16.03 -1.86
CA TRP A 147 -9.92 -14.90 -1.33
C TRP A 147 -11.35 -14.86 -1.89
N VAL A 148 -12.30 -14.48 -1.03
CA VAL A 148 -13.72 -14.29 -1.36
C VAL A 148 -14.23 -13.04 -0.64
N SER A 149 -14.98 -12.20 -1.35
CA SER A 149 -15.80 -11.09 -0.83
C SER A 149 -17.26 -11.28 -1.25
N PHE A 150 -18.18 -10.77 -0.45
CA PHE A 150 -19.64 -10.84 -0.68
C PHE A 150 -20.23 -9.44 -0.80
#